data_AF-A0A6L4ZSH8-F1
#
_entry.id   AF-A0A6L4ZSH8-F1
#
_cell.length_a   1.000
_cell.length_b   1.000
_cell.length_c   1.000
_cell.angle_alpha   90.00
_cell.angle_beta   90.00
_cell.angle_gamma   90.00
#
_symmetry.space_group_name_H-M   'P 1'
#
loop_
_entity.id
_entity.type
_entity.pdbx_description
1 polymer ?
#
loop_
_entity_poly.entity_id
_entity_poly.type
_entity_poly.pdbx_seq_one_letter_code
_entity_poly.pdbx_strand_id
1 'polypeptide(L)'
;MIQIFAKQEAGDLLLSTLSLRFSKVMEVKQEWISSIKLEGGQKITLKVLPLKVPSSVTAATIEIIYREPDLVSKLLLSLAGLSSQLSAQPLIKLSPYGFGWKPVLTAVMVILLMVVVWLYMQPDKQSFKSPMVVGSGEEIKPMPKKLDSAIDNKPLFEEEQLANNTQPKKYRPPVVKNTAPTPLVFRNGDERVVAKSLLEIKTIYLEAGLDHPLNQDICTMLINRLQASNKFILTDKEQADGVFKIFVNNVYTAKSDDKQQSKEVTTFTPKISLKVLLINVKGEVLWPQSNRQTYLGSIDEVTNQVVEGLLDEIRKLENGH
;
A
#
# COMPACT_ATOMS: atom_id res chain seq x y z
N MET A 1 2.99 -3.49 -2.09
CA MET A 1 2.07 -2.33 -1.96
C MET A 1 2.51 -1.26 -2.94
N ILE A 2 1.61 -0.70 -3.73
CA ILE A 2 1.87 0.40 -4.67
C ILE A 2 1.10 1.62 -4.17
N GLN A 3 1.79 2.74 -3.98
CA GLN A 3 1.17 4.02 -3.62
C GLN A 3 1.29 4.98 -4.80
N ILE A 4 0.19 5.65 -5.14
CA ILE A 4 0.12 6.63 -6.22
C ILE A 4 -0.04 8.01 -5.58
N PHE A 5 0.91 8.90 -5.86
CA PHE A 5 0.92 10.26 -5.35
C PHE A 5 0.75 11.28 -6.50
N ALA A 6 0.01 12.35 -6.24
CA ALA A 6 0.02 13.56 -7.05
C ALA A 6 0.99 14.56 -6.42
N LYS A 7 1.90 15.08 -7.23
CA LYS A 7 2.83 16.12 -6.79
C LYS A 7 2.12 17.47 -6.84
N GLN A 8 1.98 18.16 -5.70
CA GLN A 8 1.43 19.51 -5.61
C GLN A 8 2.45 20.43 -4.93
N GLU A 9 2.27 21.74 -5.08
CA GLU A 9 3.16 22.72 -4.43
C GLU A 9 3.06 22.67 -2.89
N ALA A 10 1.89 22.30 -2.35
CA ALA A 10 1.65 22.12 -0.92
C ALA A 10 2.19 20.78 -0.36
N GLY A 11 2.71 19.90 -1.21
CA GLY A 11 3.21 18.57 -0.85
C GLY A 11 2.65 17.45 -1.72
N ASP A 12 3.09 16.22 -1.45
CA ASP A 12 2.62 15.04 -2.16
C ASP A 12 1.24 14.60 -1.63
N LEU A 13 0.23 14.59 -2.49
CA LEU A 13 -1.12 14.13 -2.17
C LEU A 13 -1.25 12.64 -2.51
N LEU A 14 -1.53 11.80 -1.52
CA LEU A 14 -1.81 10.38 -1.75
C LEU A 14 -3.16 10.24 -2.47
N LEU A 15 -3.12 9.83 -3.74
CA LEU A 15 -4.34 9.59 -4.53
C LEU A 15 -4.92 8.21 -4.23
N SER A 16 -4.05 7.21 -4.12
CA SER A 16 -4.50 5.83 -3.92
C SER A 16 -3.41 4.92 -3.39
N THR A 17 -3.84 3.89 -2.67
CA THR A 17 -3.03 2.78 -2.21
C THR A 17 -3.59 1.48 -2.76
N LEU A 18 -2.77 0.77 -3.53
CA LEU A 18 -3.08 -0.53 -4.07
C LEU A 18 -2.24 -1.61 -3.38
N SER A 19 -2.90 -2.52 -2.68
CA SER A 19 -2.24 -3.68 -2.10
C SER A 19 -2.24 -4.84 -3.11
N LEU A 20 -1.07 -5.11 -3.69
CA LEU A 20 -0.85 -6.31 -4.48
C LEU A 20 -0.61 -7.49 -3.54
N ARG A 21 -1.54 -8.45 -3.54
CA ARG A 21 -1.37 -9.73 -2.83
C ARG A 21 -0.97 -10.81 -3.84
N PHE A 22 0.31 -11.16 -3.85
CA PHE A 22 0.79 -12.32 -4.59
C PHE A 22 0.63 -13.55 -3.69
N SER A 23 -0.49 -14.27 -3.82
CA SER A 23 -0.60 -15.58 -3.19
C SER A 23 0.35 -16.55 -3.90
N LYS A 24 1.11 -17.35 -3.14
CA LYS A 24 2.03 -18.39 -3.64
C LYS A 24 1.36 -19.42 -4.57
N VAL A 25 0.02 -19.43 -4.61
CA VAL A 25 -0.85 -20.29 -5.43
C VAL A 25 -1.30 -19.62 -6.74
N MET A 26 -0.78 -18.44 -7.10
CA MET A 26 -0.96 -17.93 -8.47
C MET A 26 -0.10 -18.76 -9.42
N GLU A 27 -0.66 -19.85 -9.92
CA GLU A 27 -0.14 -20.61 -11.05
C GLU A 27 -0.05 -19.70 -12.30
N VAL A 28 1.07 -18.97 -12.40
CA VAL A 28 1.91 -18.66 -13.59
C VAL A 28 1.24 -18.15 -14.89
N LYS A 29 -0.08 -17.95 -14.99
CA LYS A 29 -0.75 -17.58 -16.25
C LYS A 29 -1.76 -16.44 -16.18
N GLN A 30 -2.18 -15.99 -15.01
CA GLN A 30 -3.23 -14.97 -14.96
C GLN A 30 -2.63 -13.57 -14.87
N GLU A 31 -2.81 -12.79 -15.94
CA GLU A 31 -2.57 -11.34 -15.95
C GLU A 31 -3.47 -10.70 -14.89
N TRP A 32 -2.89 -9.94 -13.97
CA TRP A 32 -3.67 -9.17 -13.00
C TRP A 32 -3.79 -7.74 -13.50
N ILE A 33 -5.03 -7.30 -13.69
CA ILE A 33 -5.34 -5.95 -14.17
C ILE A 33 -6.16 -5.24 -13.09
N SER A 34 -5.66 -4.10 -12.62
CA SER A 34 -6.43 -3.19 -11.77
C SER A 34 -6.48 -1.81 -12.40
N SER A 35 -7.59 -1.11 -12.22
CA SER A 35 -7.73 0.25 -12.73
C SER A 35 -8.33 1.16 -11.68
N ILE A 36 -7.75 2.35 -11.56
CA ILE A 36 -8.28 3.44 -10.77
C ILE A 36 -8.72 4.58 -11.67
N LYS A 37 -9.89 5.15 -11.39
CA LYS A 37 -10.39 6.35 -12.02
C LYS A 37 -10.28 7.51 -11.04
N LEU A 38 -9.57 8.56 -11.42
CA LEU A 38 -9.42 9.78 -10.64
C LEU A 38 -10.64 10.69 -10.85
N GLU A 39 -10.86 11.65 -9.95
CA GLU A 39 -11.99 12.60 -10.03
C GLU A 39 -12.01 13.40 -11.33
N GLY A 40 -10.82 13.73 -11.87
CA GLY A 40 -10.68 14.39 -13.18
C GLY A 40 -10.91 13.46 -14.39
N GLY A 41 -11.47 12.26 -14.17
CA GLY A 41 -11.77 11.29 -15.21
C GLY A 41 -10.55 10.56 -15.79
N GLN A 42 -9.32 10.89 -15.34
CA GLN A 42 -8.12 10.15 -15.71
C GLN A 42 -8.24 8.71 -15.22
N LYS A 43 -7.76 7.75 -16.01
CA LYS A 43 -7.74 6.33 -15.63
C LYS A 43 -6.30 5.83 -15.63
N ILE A 44 -5.83 5.35 -14.49
CA ILE A 44 -4.54 4.65 -14.35
C ILE A 44 -4.85 3.16 -14.26
N THR A 45 -4.31 2.38 -15.18
CA THR A 45 -4.46 0.92 -15.21
C THR A 45 -3.09 0.31 -14.91
N LEU A 46 -3.05 -0.57 -13.93
CA LEU A 46 -1.88 -1.31 -13.51
C LEU A 46 -2.05 -2.75 -13.98
N LYS A 47 -1.18 -3.17 -14.88
CA LYS A 47 -1.11 -4.55 -15.35
C LYS A 47 0.12 -5.20 -14.75
N VAL A 48 -0.07 -6.31 -14.06
CA VAL A 48 1.01 -7.08 -13.48
C VAL A 48 1.14 -8.37 -14.27
N LEU A 49 2.23 -8.45 -15.04
CA LEU A 49 2.56 -9.58 -15.89
C LEU A 49 3.61 -10.43 -15.16
N PRO A 50 3.34 -11.72 -14.89
CA PRO A 50 4.36 -12.59 -14.32
C PRO A 50 5.51 -12.74 -15.32
N LEU A 51 6.72 -12.38 -14.92
CA LEU A 51 7.90 -12.55 -15.76
C LEU A 51 8.40 -13.99 -15.58
N LYS A 52 8.29 -14.81 -16.62
CA LYS A 52 8.86 -16.15 -16.64
C LYS A 52 10.38 -16.05 -16.73
N VAL A 53 11.04 -15.91 -15.59
CA VAL A 53 12.49 -16.05 -15.49
C VAL A 53 12.77 -17.55 -15.25
N PRO A 54 13.71 -18.17 -15.98
CA PRO A 54 14.00 -19.62 -15.86
C PRO A 54 14.64 -20.02 -14.51
N SER A 55 14.98 -19.06 -13.66
CA SER A 55 15.45 -19.25 -12.29
C SER A 55 14.30 -19.03 -11.31
N SER A 56 14.32 -19.71 -10.16
CA SER A 56 13.30 -19.76 -9.09
C SER A 56 12.89 -18.43 -8.44
N VAL A 57 13.18 -17.29 -9.07
CA VAL A 57 12.83 -15.94 -8.65
C VAL A 57 11.53 -15.53 -9.32
N THR A 58 10.48 -15.35 -8.53
CA THR A 58 9.20 -14.77 -8.99
C THR A 58 9.39 -13.29 -9.28
N ALA A 59 9.77 -12.96 -10.51
CA ALA A 59 9.76 -11.58 -11.00
C ALA A 59 8.40 -11.26 -11.63
N ALA A 60 7.95 -10.01 -11.51
CA ALA A 60 6.74 -9.52 -12.17
C ALA A 60 7.03 -8.17 -12.81
N THR A 61 6.61 -8.00 -14.06
CA THR A 61 6.65 -6.73 -14.76
C THR A 61 5.36 -5.98 -14.48
N ILE A 62 5.48 -4.75 -13.97
CA ILE A 62 4.33 -3.88 -13.72
C ILE A 62 4.28 -2.87 -14.88
N GLU A 63 3.30 -3.03 -15.76
CA GLU A 63 3.00 -2.07 -16.81
C GLU A 63 1.96 -1.07 -16.29
N ILE A 64 2.28 0.22 -16.40
CA ILE A 64 1.43 1.32 -15.97
C ILE A 64 0.87 1.98 -17.22
N ILE A 65 -0.42 1.78 -17.49
CA ILE A 65 -1.12 2.39 -18.61
C ILE A 65 -1.90 3.60 -18.11
N TYR A 66 -1.55 4.78 -18.61
CA TYR A 66 -2.27 6.02 -18.34
C TYR A 66 -3.21 6.35 -19.51
N ARG A 67 -4.47 6.65 -19.20
CA ARG A 67 -5.45 7.14 -20.17
C ARG A 67 -6.02 8.47 -19.71
N GLU A 68 -5.87 9.48 -20.56
CA GLU A 68 -6.51 10.78 -20.37
C GLU A 68 -8.03 10.69 -20.47
N PRO A 69 -8.78 11.58 -19.79
CA PRO A 69 -10.22 11.68 -19.97
C PRO A 69 -10.55 11.98 -21.44
N ASP A 70 -11.58 11.33 -21.96
CA ASP A 70 -12.09 11.62 -23.30
C ASP A 70 -12.49 13.11 -23.41
N LEU A 71 -12.41 13.71 -24.60
CA LEU A 71 -12.68 15.13 -24.84
C LEU A 71 -13.99 15.63 -24.21
N VAL A 72 -15.03 14.80 -24.26
CA VAL A 72 -16.34 15.08 -23.63
C VAL A 72 -16.22 15.22 -22.12
N SER A 73 -15.46 14.34 -21.46
CA SER A 73 -15.24 14.41 -20.01
C SER A 73 -14.42 15.64 -19.62
N LYS A 74 -13.42 16.03 -20.44
CA LYS A 74 -12.66 17.28 -20.22
C LYS A 74 -13.58 18.50 -20.26
N LEU A 75 -14.51 18.55 -21.23
CA LEU A 75 -15.50 19.63 -21.34
C LEU A 75 -16.49 19.65 -20.17
N LEU A 76 -16.97 18.48 -19.74
CA LEU A 76 -17.87 18.41 -18.58
C LEU A 76 -17.18 18.87 -17.30
N LEU A 77 -15.91 18.51 -17.10
CA LEU A 77 -15.13 18.94 -15.95
C LEU A 77 -14.82 20.44 -15.97
N SER A 78 -14.54 21.03 -17.14
CA SER A 78 -14.35 22.47 -17.25
C SER A 78 -15.65 23.23 -16.98
N LEU A 79 -16.80 22.73 -17.44
CA LEU A 79 -18.12 23.28 -17.13
C LEU A 79 -18.46 23.16 -15.64
N ALA A 80 -18.15 22.02 -15.01
CA ALA A 80 -18.33 21.84 -13.57
C ALA A 80 -17.51 22.87 -12.77
N GLY A 81 -16.25 23.09 -13.15
CA GLY A 81 -15.41 24.12 -12.55
C GLY A 81 -15.91 25.55 -12.80
N LEU A 82 -16.49 25.83 -13.98
CA LEU A 82 -17.10 27.12 -14.26
C LEU A 82 -18.34 27.35 -13.39
N SER A 83 -19.15 26.32 -13.19
CA SER A 83 -20.38 26.39 -12.40
C SER A 83 -20.10 26.70 -10.93
N SER A 84 -19.04 26.12 -10.35
CA SER A 84 -18.65 26.41 -8.96
C SER A 84 -18.13 27.83 -8.82
N GLN A 85 -17.37 28.35 -9.78
CA GLN A 85 -16.93 29.75 -9.81
C GLN A 85 -18.10 30.73 -9.98
N LEU A 86 -19.06 30.43 -10.86
CA LEU A 86 -20.26 31.25 -11.06
C LEU A 86 -21.19 31.22 -9.85
N SER A 87 -21.29 30.09 -9.14
CA SER A 87 -22.10 29.98 -7.91
C SER A 87 -21.51 30.75 -6.73
N ALA A 88 -20.19 30.98 -6.73
CA ALA A 88 -19.49 31.70 -5.67
C ALA A 88 -19.57 33.23 -5.86
N GLN A 89 -19.97 33.72 -7.03
CA GLN A 89 -20.25 35.14 -7.18
C GLN A 89 -21.66 35.42 -6.68
N PRO A 90 -21.86 36.40 -5.76
CA PRO A 90 -23.18 36.82 -5.37
C PRO A 90 -23.87 37.32 -6.62
N LEU A 91 -24.78 36.51 -7.16
CA LEU A 91 -25.64 36.85 -8.28
C LEU A 91 -26.17 38.24 -8.00
N ILE A 92 -25.59 39.22 -8.71
CA ILE A 92 -26.05 40.61 -8.70
C ILE A 92 -27.55 40.48 -8.89
N LYS A 93 -28.34 40.94 -7.91
CA LYS A 93 -29.79 40.88 -7.93
C LYS A 93 -30.26 41.64 -9.16
N LEU A 94 -30.29 40.96 -10.30
CA LEU A 94 -30.81 41.47 -11.56
C LEU A 94 -32.30 41.61 -11.31
N SER A 95 -32.69 42.84 -10.99
CA SER A 95 -34.07 43.24 -10.81
C SER A 95 -34.91 42.69 -11.98
N PRO A 96 -36.07 42.08 -11.73
CA PRO A 96 -36.90 41.43 -12.76
C PRO A 96 -37.53 42.40 -13.77
N TYR A 97 -37.14 43.68 -13.77
CA TYR A 97 -37.71 44.73 -14.59
C TYR A 97 -36.69 45.27 -15.60
N GLY A 98 -36.89 44.90 -16.87
CA GLY A 98 -36.20 45.48 -18.02
C GLY A 98 -36.21 44.51 -19.19
N PHE A 99 -37.11 44.68 -20.13
CA PHE A 99 -37.52 43.73 -21.18
C PHE A 99 -36.47 43.41 -22.28
N GLY A 100 -35.15 43.55 -22.04
CA GLY A 100 -34.12 43.60 -23.10
C GLY A 100 -33.14 42.43 -23.26
N TRP A 101 -33.02 41.51 -22.29
CA TRP A 101 -31.90 40.54 -22.22
C TRP A 101 -32.27 39.15 -22.73
N LYS A 102 -33.56 38.83 -22.79
CA LYS A 102 -34.07 37.59 -23.39
C LYS A 102 -33.59 37.36 -24.84
N PRO A 103 -33.66 38.34 -25.77
CA PRO A 103 -33.22 38.11 -27.15
C PRO A 103 -31.72 37.84 -27.26
N VAL A 104 -30.91 38.48 -26.42
CA VAL A 104 -29.45 38.27 -26.39
C VAL A 104 -29.12 36.85 -25.93
N LEU A 105 -29.78 36.36 -24.88
CA LEU A 105 -29.55 35.02 -24.37
C LEU A 105 -29.97 33.94 -25.38
N THR A 106 -31.08 34.15 -26.10
CA THR A 106 -31.50 33.25 -27.18
C THR A 106 -30.52 33.25 -28.35
N ALA A 107 -30.00 34.42 -28.75
CA ALA A 107 -29.01 34.51 -29.82
C ALA A 107 -27.71 33.77 -29.46
N VAL A 108 -27.23 33.94 -28.22
CA VAL A 108 -26.05 33.22 -27.71
C VAL A 108 -26.28 31.71 -27.72
N MET A 109 -27.44 31.23 -27.26
CA MET A 109 -27.78 29.81 -27.29
C MET A 109 -27.81 29.25 -28.72
N VAL A 110 -28.38 29.97 -29.68
CA VAL A 110 -28.44 29.55 -31.09
C VAL A 110 -27.04 29.46 -31.71
N ILE A 111 -26.17 30.45 -31.44
CA ILE A 111 -24.77 30.43 -31.90
C ILE A 111 -24.03 29.23 -31.31
N LEU A 112 -24.21 28.95 -30.03
CA LEU A 112 -23.55 27.84 -29.35
C LEU A 112 -24.01 26.49 -29.92
N LEU A 113 -25.30 26.35 -30.24
CA LEU A 113 -25.86 25.16 -30.87
C LEU A 113 -25.33 24.96 -32.30
N MET A 114 -25.22 26.04 -33.09
CA MET A 114 -24.59 26.00 -34.42
C MET A 114 -23.12 25.55 -34.36
N VAL A 115 -22.34 26.01 -33.38
CA VAL A 115 -20.94 25.60 -33.21
C VAL A 115 -20.84 24.10 -32.87
N VAL A 116 -21.72 23.59 -32.00
CA VAL A 116 -21.76 22.15 -31.67
C VAL A 116 -22.09 21.31 -32.91
N VAL A 117 -23.10 21.71 -33.69
CA VAL A 117 -23.45 21.01 -34.94
C VAL A 117 -22.28 21.05 -35.93
N TRP A 118 -21.62 22.20 -36.09
CA TRP A 118 -20.49 22.34 -37.00
C TRP A 118 -19.30 21.45 -36.58
N LEU A 119 -18.98 21.39 -35.29
CA LEU A 119 -17.94 20.50 -34.77
C LEU A 119 -18.30 19.02 -34.97
N TYR A 120 -19.57 18.66 -34.80
CA TYR A 120 -20.03 17.28 -35.00
C TYR A 120 -20.05 16.86 -36.47
N MET A 121 -20.25 17.81 -37.39
CA MET A 121 -20.22 17.56 -38.82
C MET A 121 -18.82 17.65 -39.46
N GLN A 122 -17.77 18.00 -38.71
CA GLN A 122 -16.42 17.91 -39.26
C GLN A 122 -16.08 16.42 -39.46
N PRO A 123 -15.94 15.94 -40.71
CA PRO A 123 -15.59 14.55 -40.96
C PRO A 123 -14.24 14.28 -40.31
N ASP A 124 -14.20 13.25 -39.47
CA ASP A 124 -13.02 12.83 -38.74
C ASP A 124 -11.85 12.61 -39.72
N LYS A 125 -11.01 13.63 -39.89
CA LYS A 125 -9.75 13.54 -40.63
C LYS A 125 -8.62 12.99 -39.74
N GLN A 126 -8.97 12.28 -38.67
CA GLN A 126 -8.01 11.49 -37.93
C GLN A 126 -7.72 10.21 -38.71
N SER A 127 -6.91 10.36 -39.77
CA SER A 127 -6.16 9.26 -40.34
C SER A 127 -5.30 8.68 -39.22
N PHE A 128 -5.81 7.61 -38.61
CA PHE A 128 -5.14 6.80 -37.60
C PHE A 128 -3.84 6.28 -38.22
N LYS A 129 -2.75 7.03 -38.05
CA LYS A 129 -1.41 6.51 -38.27
C LYS A 129 -1.18 5.51 -37.15
N SER A 130 -1.49 4.25 -37.41
CA SER A 130 -1.06 3.14 -36.58
C SER A 130 0.42 3.33 -36.26
N PRO A 131 0.85 3.30 -34.98
CA PRO A 131 2.26 3.37 -34.67
C PRO A 131 2.92 2.18 -35.35
N MET A 132 3.83 2.49 -36.27
CA MET A 132 4.69 1.54 -36.94
C MET A 132 5.48 0.84 -35.84
N VAL A 133 5.07 -0.38 -35.49
CA VAL A 133 5.85 -1.27 -34.63
C VAL A 133 7.13 -1.55 -35.40
N VAL A 134 8.21 -0.88 -35.01
CA VAL A 134 9.58 -1.21 -35.42
C VAL A 134 9.89 -2.55 -34.76
N GLY A 135 9.44 -3.62 -35.42
CA GLY A 135 9.92 -4.97 -35.17
C GLY A 135 11.34 -5.05 -35.69
N SER A 136 12.31 -4.94 -34.78
CA SER A 136 13.67 -5.41 -35.04
C SER A 136 13.58 -6.93 -35.14
N GLY A 137 13.41 -7.41 -36.37
CA GLY A 137 13.55 -8.82 -36.70
C GLY A 137 15.01 -9.22 -36.60
N GLU A 138 15.41 -9.75 -35.44
CA GLU A 138 16.52 -10.70 -35.40
C GLU A 138 15.95 -12.07 -35.79
N GLU A 139 16.32 -12.47 -37.00
CA GLU A 139 16.06 -13.76 -37.61
C GLU A 139 16.79 -14.86 -36.82
N ILE A 140 16.09 -15.47 -35.87
CA ILE A 140 16.59 -16.64 -35.13
C ILE A 140 16.45 -17.86 -36.05
N LYS A 141 17.60 -18.36 -36.53
CA LYS A 141 17.75 -19.63 -37.24
C LYS A 141 17.04 -20.78 -36.50
N PRO A 142 16.22 -21.61 -37.18
CA PRO A 142 15.69 -22.83 -36.58
C PRO A 142 16.81 -23.87 -36.43
N MET A 143 17.08 -24.29 -35.19
CA MET A 143 17.88 -25.49 -34.92
C MET A 143 17.00 -26.76 -35.04
N PRO A 144 17.57 -27.89 -35.49
CA PRO A 144 16.82 -29.10 -35.78
C PRO A 144 16.37 -29.84 -34.52
N LYS A 145 15.13 -30.32 -34.58
CA LYS A 145 14.56 -31.32 -33.66
C LYS A 145 15.47 -32.55 -33.57
N LYS A 146 15.96 -32.87 -32.37
CA LYS A 146 16.33 -34.25 -32.02
C LYS A 146 15.22 -34.85 -31.17
N LEU A 147 14.67 -35.91 -31.73
CA LEU A 147 13.78 -36.89 -31.14
C LEU A 147 14.59 -37.78 -30.17
N ASP A 148 13.86 -38.44 -29.27
CA ASP A 148 14.25 -39.59 -28.44
C ASP A 148 14.84 -39.30 -27.05
N SER A 149 13.97 -39.35 -26.05
CA SER A 149 14.14 -40.29 -24.94
C SER A 149 12.80 -40.54 -24.26
N ALA A 150 12.33 -41.77 -24.45
CA ALA A 150 11.29 -42.38 -23.64
C ALA A 150 11.79 -42.51 -22.20
N ILE A 151 11.07 -41.90 -21.25
CA ILE A 151 11.11 -42.31 -19.85
C ILE A 151 9.67 -42.60 -19.46
N ASP A 152 9.38 -43.89 -19.51
CA ASP A 152 8.24 -44.58 -18.93
C ASP A 152 8.35 -44.47 -17.40
N ASN A 153 7.51 -43.63 -16.78
CA ASN A 153 7.35 -43.60 -15.33
C ASN A 153 5.86 -43.79 -15.00
N LYS A 154 5.52 -45.07 -14.89
CA LYS A 154 4.36 -45.66 -14.23
C LYS A 154 4.04 -44.97 -12.88
N PRO A 155 2.77 -44.58 -12.62
CA PRO A 155 2.35 -44.21 -11.28
C PRO A 155 2.04 -45.48 -10.49
N LEU A 156 2.82 -45.77 -9.45
CA LEU A 156 2.46 -46.76 -8.44
C LEU A 156 1.95 -46.00 -7.22
N PHE A 157 0.64 -46.01 -7.06
CA PHE A 157 -0.03 -45.74 -5.80
C PHE A 157 0.42 -46.79 -4.79
N GLU A 158 1.03 -46.35 -3.69
CA GLU A 158 1.17 -47.16 -2.48
C GLU A 158 0.37 -46.45 -1.38
N GLU A 159 -0.80 -47.01 -1.13
CA GLU A 159 -1.77 -46.60 -0.14
C GLU A 159 -1.34 -47.19 1.21
N GLU A 160 -0.52 -46.45 1.97
CA GLU A 160 -0.21 -46.83 3.35
C GLU A 160 -1.27 -46.25 4.29
N GLN A 161 -2.32 -47.04 4.50
CA GLN A 161 -3.29 -46.84 5.57
C GLN A 161 -2.61 -47.13 6.92
N LEU A 162 -2.22 -46.09 7.65
CA LEU A 162 -1.96 -46.19 9.08
C LEU A 162 -3.06 -45.45 9.87
N ALA A 163 -4.03 -46.22 10.30
CA ALA A 163 -5.00 -45.83 11.31
C ALA A 163 -4.26 -45.48 12.61
N ASN A 164 -4.28 -44.20 13.01
CA ASN A 164 -3.92 -43.82 14.37
C ASN A 164 -5.09 -43.13 15.06
N ASN A 165 -5.82 -43.95 15.80
CA ASN A 165 -6.96 -43.66 16.64
C ASN A 165 -6.47 -42.96 17.91
N THR A 166 -6.41 -41.62 17.91
CA THR A 166 -6.17 -40.84 19.13
C THR A 166 -7.44 -40.08 19.50
N GLN A 167 -8.15 -40.60 20.50
CA GLN A 167 -9.31 -39.97 21.10
C GLN A 167 -8.99 -38.52 21.55
N PRO A 168 -9.92 -37.56 21.37
CA PRO A 168 -9.75 -36.22 21.91
C PRO A 168 -9.81 -36.29 23.45
N LYS A 169 -8.66 -36.08 24.11
CA LYS A 169 -8.61 -35.80 25.54
C LYS A 169 -9.44 -34.54 25.80
N LYS A 170 -10.57 -34.74 26.49
CA LYS A 170 -11.45 -33.70 27.01
C LYS A 170 -10.62 -32.74 27.87
N TYR A 171 -10.30 -31.57 27.32
CA TYR A 171 -9.57 -30.54 28.04
C TYR A 171 -10.46 -30.02 29.17
N ARG A 172 -10.06 -30.31 30.41
CA ARG A 172 -10.65 -29.72 31.62
C ARG A 172 -9.89 -28.41 31.84
N PRO A 173 -10.52 -27.23 31.68
CA PRO A 173 -9.84 -25.98 31.95
C PRO A 173 -9.35 -25.97 33.41
N PRO A 174 -8.16 -25.42 33.69
CA PRO A 174 -7.68 -25.27 35.05
C PRO A 174 -8.68 -24.44 35.85
N VAL A 175 -9.02 -24.93 37.05
CA VAL A 175 -9.77 -24.17 38.05
C VAL A 175 -8.93 -22.97 38.44
N VAL A 176 -9.26 -21.82 37.84
CA VAL A 176 -8.71 -20.52 38.24
C VAL A 176 -9.20 -20.27 39.66
N LYS A 177 -8.27 -20.24 40.61
CA LYS A 177 -8.55 -19.76 41.97
C LYS A 177 -9.07 -18.33 41.85
N ASN A 178 -10.29 -18.10 42.34
CA ASN A 178 -10.90 -16.79 42.50
C ASN A 178 -10.01 -15.93 43.42
N THR A 179 -9.07 -15.20 42.84
CA THR A 179 -8.54 -13.99 43.45
C THR A 179 -9.63 -12.93 43.32
N ALA A 180 -9.97 -12.28 44.43
CA ALA A 180 -11.04 -11.30 44.51
C ALA A 180 -10.96 -10.28 43.35
N PRO A 181 -12.09 -9.94 42.70
CA PRO A 181 -12.11 -9.00 41.61
C PRO A 181 -11.61 -7.65 42.12
N THR A 182 -10.44 -7.23 41.62
CA THR A 182 -10.01 -5.84 41.68
C THR A 182 -11.14 -5.01 41.06
N PRO A 183 -11.65 -3.98 41.75
CA PRO A 183 -12.77 -3.20 41.25
C PRO A 183 -12.42 -2.64 39.87
N LEU A 184 -13.18 -3.06 38.86
CA LEU A 184 -13.15 -2.48 37.52
C LEU A 184 -13.65 -1.03 37.64
N VAL A 185 -12.71 -0.11 37.70
CA VAL A 185 -12.97 1.33 37.62
C VAL A 185 -13.42 1.61 36.19
N PHE A 186 -14.74 1.57 35.95
CA PHE A 186 -15.34 2.10 34.74
C PHE A 186 -15.16 3.62 34.76
N ARG A 187 -14.21 4.11 33.96
CA ARG A 187 -13.94 5.53 33.76
C ARG A 187 -15.09 6.16 32.98
N ASN A 188 -15.87 7.01 33.64
CA ASN A 188 -16.94 7.78 33.03
C ASN A 188 -16.37 8.79 32.00
N GLY A 189 -16.38 8.40 30.72
CA GLY A 189 -17.05 9.10 29.62
C GLY A 189 -16.62 10.48 29.13
N ASP A 190 -15.96 11.33 29.91
CA ASP A 190 -15.71 12.74 29.50
C ASP A 190 -14.36 13.31 29.95
N GLU A 191 -13.42 12.43 30.32
CA GLU A 191 -12.05 12.83 30.59
C GLU A 191 -11.41 13.21 29.24
N ARG A 192 -11.39 14.51 28.93
CA ARG A 192 -10.75 15.07 27.74
C ARG A 192 -9.36 14.46 27.60
N VAL A 193 -9.20 13.59 26.63
CA VAL A 193 -7.97 12.84 26.39
C VAL A 193 -6.86 13.84 26.07
N VAL A 194 -5.98 14.11 27.04
CA VAL A 194 -4.84 15.02 26.87
C VAL A 194 -3.80 14.32 26.00
N ALA A 195 -3.27 15.04 25.00
CA ALA A 195 -2.18 14.52 24.19
C ALA A 195 -0.92 14.47 25.05
N LYS A 196 -0.41 13.26 25.29
CA LYS A 196 0.85 13.05 25.98
C LYS A 196 2.02 13.22 25.02
N SER A 197 3.07 13.88 25.49
CA SER A 197 4.35 13.96 24.80
C SER A 197 5.11 12.62 24.86
N LEU A 198 6.16 12.44 24.05
CA LEU A 198 6.93 11.20 24.03
C LEU A 198 7.51 10.81 25.41
N LEU A 199 7.89 11.80 26.22
CA LEU A 199 8.42 11.60 27.58
C LEU A 199 7.35 11.19 28.61
N GLU A 200 6.09 11.52 28.34
CA GLU A 200 4.97 11.23 29.24
C GLU A 200 4.34 9.85 28.98
N ILE A 201 4.62 9.24 27.83
CA ILE A 201 4.11 7.90 27.50
C ILE A 201 4.87 6.86 28.30
N LYS A 202 4.17 6.23 29.24
CA LYS A 202 4.70 5.10 30.03
C LYS A 202 4.12 3.78 29.58
N THR A 203 2.85 3.76 29.18
CA THR A 203 2.15 2.56 28.71
C THR A 203 2.02 2.56 27.21
N ILE A 204 2.41 1.47 26.55
CA ILE A 204 2.31 1.33 25.09
C ILE A 204 1.58 0.05 24.72
N TYR A 205 0.76 0.14 23.68
CA TYR A 205 0.15 -1.01 23.00
C TYR A 205 0.86 -1.23 21.68
N LEU A 206 1.23 -2.47 21.38
CA LEU A 206 1.97 -2.82 20.17
C LEU A 206 0.99 -3.35 19.12
N GLU A 207 0.86 -2.64 17.99
CA GLU A 207 -0.07 -2.98 16.92
C GLU A 207 0.73 -3.40 15.67
N ALA A 208 0.64 -4.68 15.31
CA ALA A 208 1.20 -5.17 14.07
C ALA A 208 0.22 -4.96 12.91
N GLY A 209 0.74 -4.65 11.72
CA GLY A 209 -0.06 -4.75 10.49
C GLY A 209 -0.67 -6.15 10.32
N LEU A 210 -1.81 -6.26 9.64
CA LEU A 210 -2.57 -7.53 9.60
C LEU A 210 -1.99 -8.61 8.67
N ASP A 211 -0.96 -8.31 7.88
CA ASP A 211 -0.74 -9.06 6.63
C ASP A 211 0.62 -9.78 6.51
N HIS A 212 1.44 -9.87 7.56
CA HIS A 212 2.78 -10.46 7.45
C HIS A 212 3.04 -11.62 8.43
N PRO A 213 3.54 -12.79 7.96
CA PRO A 213 3.77 -13.95 8.84
C PRO A 213 4.83 -13.69 9.92
N LEU A 214 5.84 -12.87 9.61
CA LEU A 214 6.90 -12.50 10.57
C LEU A 214 6.44 -11.49 11.63
N ASN A 215 5.21 -10.97 11.55
CA ASN A 215 4.76 -9.96 12.50
C ASN A 215 4.77 -10.48 13.93
N GLN A 216 4.35 -11.72 14.16
CA GLN A 216 4.32 -12.29 15.50
C GLN A 216 5.73 -12.40 16.11
N ASP A 217 6.71 -12.82 15.32
CA ASP A 217 8.11 -12.96 15.77
C ASP A 217 8.73 -11.59 16.06
N ILE A 218 8.54 -10.62 15.15
CA ILE A 218 9.03 -9.24 15.32
C ILE A 218 8.38 -8.59 16.54
N CYS A 219 7.07 -8.78 16.74
CA CYS A 219 6.36 -8.27 17.90
C CYS A 219 6.93 -8.88 19.19
N THR A 220 7.08 -10.20 19.24
CA THR A 220 7.64 -10.89 20.42
C THR A 220 9.04 -10.37 20.75
N MET A 221 9.91 -10.19 19.74
CA MET A 221 11.25 -9.63 19.96
C MET A 221 11.21 -8.17 20.43
N LEU A 222 10.37 -7.32 19.83
CA LEU A 222 10.22 -5.92 20.25
C LEU A 222 9.68 -5.83 21.67
N ILE A 223 8.69 -6.64 22.04
CA ILE A 223 8.13 -6.72 23.39
C ILE A 223 9.24 -7.03 24.40
N ASN A 224 10.01 -8.09 24.15
CA ASN A 224 11.10 -8.51 25.04
C ASN A 224 12.16 -7.41 25.20
N ARG A 225 12.58 -6.77 24.11
CA ARG A 225 13.59 -5.69 24.15
C ARG A 225 13.06 -4.42 24.82
N LEU A 226 11.81 -4.02 24.54
CA LEU A 226 11.20 -2.84 25.15
C LEU A 226 11.00 -3.04 26.66
N GLN A 227 10.58 -4.23 27.09
CA GLN A 227 10.50 -4.57 28.51
C GLN A 227 11.87 -4.59 29.18
N ALA A 228 12.91 -5.13 28.52
CA ALA A 228 14.27 -5.12 29.03
C ALA A 228 14.84 -3.71 29.25
N SER A 229 14.35 -2.70 28.51
CA SER A 229 14.73 -1.30 28.70
C SER A 229 14.18 -0.67 29.99
N ASN A 230 13.16 -1.27 30.62
CA ASN A 230 12.43 -0.76 31.78
C ASN A 230 11.83 0.66 31.62
N LYS A 231 11.79 1.21 30.40
CA LYS A 231 11.20 2.54 30.11
C LYS A 231 9.70 2.48 29.79
N PHE A 232 9.23 1.35 29.26
CA PHE A 232 7.86 1.18 28.80
C PHE A 232 7.18 -0.02 29.45
N ILE A 233 5.90 0.13 29.75
CA ILE A 233 5.01 -0.93 30.21
C ILE A 233 4.09 -1.30 29.06
N LEU A 234 4.11 -2.56 28.62
CA LEU A 234 3.15 -3.02 27.63
C LEU A 234 1.81 -3.34 28.28
N THR A 235 0.74 -2.84 27.70
CA THR A 235 -0.63 -3.04 28.19
C THR A 235 -1.61 -3.20 27.03
N ASP A 236 -2.87 -3.48 27.36
CA ASP A 236 -3.96 -3.57 26.41
C ASP A 236 -4.27 -2.21 25.75
N LYS A 237 -4.85 -2.26 24.55
CA LYS A 237 -5.13 -1.08 23.72
C LYS A 237 -5.90 0.02 24.44
N GLU A 238 -6.82 -0.34 25.35
CA GLU A 238 -7.67 0.59 26.08
C GLU A 238 -6.94 1.32 27.21
N GLN A 239 -5.83 0.78 27.70
CA GLN A 239 -5.06 1.32 28.82
C GLN A 239 -3.73 1.98 28.39
N ALA A 240 -3.42 1.91 27.10
CA ALA A 240 -2.17 2.42 26.57
C ALA A 240 -2.23 3.93 26.33
N ASP A 241 -1.17 4.63 26.73
CA ASP A 241 -0.96 6.05 26.45
C ASP A 241 -0.54 6.32 25.00
N GLY A 242 0.00 5.29 24.33
CA GLY A 242 0.38 5.34 22.92
C GLY A 242 0.31 3.97 22.25
N VAL A 243 0.21 4.00 20.92
CA VAL A 243 0.19 2.83 20.05
C VAL A 243 1.46 2.78 19.23
N PHE A 244 2.23 1.71 19.39
CA PHE A 244 3.43 1.42 18.62
C PHE A 244 3.07 0.55 17.40
N LYS A 245 2.83 1.20 16.26
CA LYS A 245 2.45 0.55 15.00
C LYS A 245 3.67 0.07 14.24
N ILE A 246 3.59 -1.16 13.75
CA ILE A 246 4.69 -1.82 13.03
C ILE A 246 4.21 -2.27 11.65
N PHE A 247 4.96 -1.89 10.64
CA PHE A 247 4.75 -2.28 9.25
C PHE A 247 5.98 -3.04 8.75
N VAL A 248 5.77 -4.31 8.42
CA VAL A 248 6.82 -5.22 7.94
C VAL A 248 6.66 -5.42 6.44
N ASN A 249 7.75 -5.21 5.70
CA ASN A 249 7.86 -5.52 4.29
C ASN A 249 9.06 -6.46 4.07
N ASN A 250 8.89 -7.52 3.28
CA ASN A 250 10.02 -8.37 2.87
C ASN A 250 10.83 -7.70 1.78
N VAL A 251 12.15 -7.69 1.93
CA VAL A 251 13.09 -7.21 0.91
C VAL A 251 14.10 -8.31 0.62
N TYR A 252 14.04 -8.87 -0.58
CA TYR A 252 15.05 -9.81 -1.05
C TYR A 252 16.20 -8.99 -1.64
N THR A 253 17.31 -8.89 -0.92
CA THR A 253 18.54 -8.32 -1.48
C THR A 253 19.38 -9.45 -2.05
N ALA A 254 19.54 -9.49 -3.38
CA ALA A 254 20.61 -10.27 -3.98
C ALA A 254 21.93 -9.59 -3.62
N LYS A 255 22.75 -10.22 -2.79
CA LYS A 255 24.14 -9.81 -2.64
C LYS A 255 24.90 -10.38 -3.83
N SER A 256 25.32 -9.51 -4.74
CA SER A 256 26.33 -9.84 -5.74
C SER A 256 27.68 -9.75 -5.01
N ASP A 257 28.31 -10.88 -4.74
CA ASP A 257 29.68 -10.88 -4.21
C ASP A 257 30.62 -10.54 -5.36
N ASP A 258 30.91 -9.25 -5.52
CA ASP A 258 31.69 -8.65 -6.61
C ASP A 258 33.19 -9.04 -6.61
N LYS A 259 33.55 -10.12 -5.91
CA LYS A 259 34.93 -10.56 -5.72
C LYS A 259 35.06 -12.06 -5.93
N GLN A 260 35.17 -12.44 -7.21
CA GLN A 260 35.89 -13.58 -7.80
C GLN A 260 35.04 -14.40 -8.78
N GLN A 261 35.55 -14.51 -10.02
CA GLN A 261 35.00 -15.19 -11.20
C GLN A 261 34.81 -16.73 -11.07
N SER A 262 34.67 -17.25 -9.84
CA SER A 262 34.66 -18.68 -9.57
C SER A 262 33.30 -19.09 -9.01
N LYS A 263 32.34 -19.36 -9.91
CA LYS A 263 31.11 -20.14 -9.65
C LYS A 263 30.26 -19.59 -8.48
N GLU A 264 29.57 -18.48 -8.76
CA GLU A 264 28.67 -17.79 -7.83
C GLU A 264 27.59 -18.71 -7.25
N VAL A 265 27.68 -18.98 -5.95
CA VAL A 265 26.54 -19.39 -5.13
C VAL A 265 25.91 -18.12 -4.57
N THR A 266 24.90 -17.59 -5.27
CA THR A 266 24.12 -16.45 -4.79
C THR A 266 23.37 -16.85 -3.52
N THR A 267 23.89 -16.43 -2.37
CA THR A 267 23.25 -16.70 -1.08
C THR A 267 22.20 -15.63 -0.80
N PHE A 268 20.92 -16.01 -0.93
CA PHE A 268 19.80 -15.12 -0.60
C PHE A 268 19.64 -15.05 0.91
N THR A 269 20.08 -13.95 1.51
CA THR A 269 19.76 -13.65 2.91
C THR A 269 18.44 -12.89 2.97
N PRO A 270 17.39 -13.44 3.62
CA PRO A 270 16.13 -12.73 3.76
C PRO A 270 16.36 -11.49 4.62
N LYS A 271 16.16 -10.31 4.04
CA LYS A 271 16.15 -9.05 4.79
C LYS A 271 14.71 -8.58 4.97
N ILE A 272 14.46 -7.96 6.11
CA ILE A 272 13.20 -7.27 6.37
C ILE A 272 13.41 -5.77 6.27
N SER A 273 12.37 -5.10 5.78
CA SER A 273 12.20 -3.65 5.84
C SER A 273 11.12 -3.36 6.87
N LEU A 274 11.53 -2.75 7.99
CA LEU A 274 10.64 -2.42 9.08
C LEU A 274 10.40 -0.92 9.12
N LYS A 275 9.13 -0.52 9.09
CA LYS A 275 8.70 0.84 9.37
C LYS A 275 7.90 0.84 10.67
N VAL A 276 8.23 1.75 11.57
CA VAL A 276 7.61 1.85 12.90
C VAL A 276 7.09 3.26 13.12
N LEU A 277 5.97 3.37 13.83
CA LEU A 277 5.35 4.63 14.23
C LEU A 277 4.85 4.49 15.68
N LEU A 278 5.25 5.40 16.56
CA LEU A 278 4.64 5.59 17.87
C LEU A 278 3.65 6.75 17.78
N ILE A 279 2.38 6.45 18.07
CA ILE A 279 1.26 7.37 17.89
C ILE A 279 0.59 7.56 19.25
N ASN A 280 0.25 8.80 19.63
CA ASN A 280 -0.49 9.04 20.86
C ASN A 280 -1.99 8.70 20.72
N VAL A 281 -2.70 8.74 21.84
CA VAL A 281 -4.17 8.56 21.91
C VAL A 281 -4.99 9.53 21.03
N LYS A 282 -4.42 10.66 20.59
CA LYS A 282 -5.07 11.59 19.64
C LYS A 282 -4.77 11.27 18.17
N GLY A 283 -3.91 10.30 17.88
CA GLY A 283 -3.50 9.98 16.52
C GLY A 283 -2.29 10.77 16.01
N GLU A 284 -1.63 11.56 16.86
CA GLU A 284 -0.42 12.30 16.49
C GLU A 284 0.80 11.37 16.53
N VAL A 285 1.63 11.43 15.48
CA VAL A 285 2.87 10.64 15.39
C VAL A 285 3.94 11.32 16.24
N LEU A 286 4.39 10.65 17.29
CA LEU A 286 5.43 11.14 18.19
C LEU A 286 6.83 10.69 17.78
N TRP A 287 6.93 9.50 17.16
CA TRP A 287 8.20 8.96 16.71
C TRP A 287 8.00 7.98 15.53
N PRO A 288 8.92 7.93 14.55
CA PRO A 288 10.01 8.87 14.31
C PRO A 288 9.48 10.24 13.85
N GLN A 289 10.12 11.34 14.26
CA GLN A 289 9.77 12.69 13.79
C GLN A 289 10.08 12.87 12.30
N SER A 290 11.09 12.16 11.79
CA SER A 290 11.36 12.10 10.37
C SER A 290 10.46 11.05 9.71
N ASN A 291 9.67 11.47 8.71
CA ASN A 291 8.66 10.63 8.05
C ASN A 291 9.19 9.38 7.31
N ARG A 292 10.49 9.06 7.41
CA ARG A 292 11.17 8.10 6.53
C ARG A 292 12.10 7.11 7.22
N GLN A 293 12.03 6.94 8.54
CA GLN A 293 12.90 5.95 9.17
C GLN A 293 12.42 4.52 8.84
N THR A 294 13.18 3.88 7.96
CA THR A 294 12.98 2.50 7.51
C THR A 294 14.23 1.73 7.87
N TYR A 295 14.06 0.64 8.60
CA TYR A 295 15.17 -0.20 9.07
C TYR A 295 15.29 -1.40 8.15
N LEU A 296 16.51 -1.73 7.74
CA LEU A 296 16.80 -2.81 6.80
C LEU A 296 17.85 -3.76 7.40
N GLY A 297 17.53 -5.05 7.48
CA GLY A 297 18.45 -6.03 8.06
C GLY A 297 17.78 -7.34 8.41
N SER A 298 18.45 -8.13 9.24
CA SER A 298 17.83 -9.30 9.87
C SER A 298 16.79 -8.88 10.91
N ILE A 299 15.92 -9.80 11.34
CA ILE A 299 14.91 -9.53 12.37
C ILE A 299 15.59 -9.02 13.66
N ASP A 300 16.68 -9.66 14.07
CA ASP A 300 17.42 -9.31 15.28
C ASP A 300 18.04 -7.91 15.19
N GLU A 301 18.77 -7.63 14.11
CA GLU A 301 19.40 -6.32 13.85
C GLU A 301 18.37 -5.19 13.82
N VAL A 302 17.27 -5.40 13.10
CA VAL A 302 16.26 -4.36 12.88
C VAL A 302 15.47 -4.08 14.16
N THR A 303 15.11 -5.12 14.93
CA THR A 303 14.46 -4.90 16.24
C THR A 303 15.37 -4.18 17.22
N ASN A 304 16.68 -4.47 17.22
CA ASN A 304 17.67 -3.73 18.00
C ASN A 304 17.72 -2.25 17.60
N GLN A 305 17.91 -1.97 16.31
CA GLN A 305 18.01 -0.60 15.80
C GLN A 305 16.77 0.26 16.10
N VAL A 306 15.57 -0.36 16.06
CA VAL A 306 14.33 0.32 16.44
C VAL A 306 14.33 0.73 17.91
N VAL A 307 14.69 -0.20 18.80
CA VAL A 307 14.67 0.07 20.25
C VAL A 307 15.76 1.07 20.63
N GLU A 308 16.98 0.92 20.10
CA GLU A 308 18.06 1.90 20.30
C GLU A 308 17.67 3.28 19.78
N GLY A 309 17.12 3.36 18.55
CA GLY A 309 16.69 4.63 17.97
C GLY A 309 15.57 5.32 18.76
N LEU A 310 14.65 4.55 19.35
CA LEU A 310 13.60 5.09 20.23
C LEU A 310 14.20 5.60 21.55
N LEU A 311 15.07 4.82 22.19
CA LEU A 311 15.70 5.20 23.47
C LEU A 311 16.63 6.40 23.31
N ASP A 312 17.37 6.50 22.22
CA ASP A 312 18.24 7.64 21.93
C ASP A 312 17.44 8.92 21.72
N GLU A 313 16.29 8.84 21.05
CA GLU A 313 15.41 10.00 20.91
C GLU A 313 14.84 10.46 22.26
N ILE A 314 14.44 9.52 23.12
CA ILE A 314 14.00 9.82 24.48
C ILE A 314 15.12 10.49 25.27
N ARG A 315 16.35 9.97 25.21
CA ARG A 315 17.52 10.58 25.87
C ARG A 315 17.80 11.99 25.37
N LYS A 316 17.67 12.24 24.07
CA LYS A 316 17.83 13.59 23.50
C LYS A 316 16.78 14.55 24.05
N LEU A 317 15.53 14.11 24.17
CA LEU A 317 14.46 14.90 24.76
C LEU A 317 14.65 15.11 26.28
N GLU A 318 15.14 14.10 27.01
CA GLU A 318 15.45 14.19 28.45
C GLU A 318 16.60 15.18 28.71
N ASN A 319 17.63 15.18 27.86
CA ASN A 319 18.83 16.00 28.04
C ASN A 319 18.65 17.47 27.60
N GLY A 320 17.48 17.83 27.07
CA GLY A 320 17.17 19.20 26.67
C GLY A 320 17.93 19.63 25.42
N HIS A 321 17.18 19.78 24.33
CA HIS A 321 17.42 20.93 23.46
C HIS A 321 16.92 22.19 24.17
#